data_AF-A0A952HPQ5-F1
#
_entry.id   AF-A0A952HPQ5-F1
#
_cell.length_a   1.000
_cell.length_b   1.000
_cell.length_c   1.000
_cell.angle_alpha   90.00
_cell.angle_beta   90.00
_cell.angle_gamma   90.00
#
_symmetry.space_group_name_H-M   'P 1'
#
loop_
_entity.id
_entity.type
_entity.pdbx_description
1 polymer ?
#
loop_
_entity_poly.entity_id
_entity_poly.type
_entity_poly.pdbx_seq_one_letter_code
_entity_poly.pdbx_strand_id
1 'polypeptide(L)'
;CDVEGGNVTRDQLASSEQKLHSGTLDLVAVHNLKHWREQLPVLQAAKQAKQIRYVGITTSRDRQYEEFKEVLASEKLDFMQINYSLADRDAQPLLELAAEKGVAVMINLPFGRGKLFDAVQGQELPDWAAEFDADSWGQFFLKYVVSHPAVTCAIPGTTKVRHMQDNLNAAQGRLPNAEQRKKMEQFYDSL
;
A
#
# COMPACT_ATOMS: atom_id res chain seq x y z
N CYS A 1 7.65 -8.34 -32.00
CA CYS A 1 6.26 -7.87 -31.82
C CYS A 1 5.57 -8.84 -30.86
N ASP A 2 5.57 -8.52 -29.57
CA ASP A 2 5.05 -9.37 -28.51
C ASP A 2 3.51 -9.31 -28.44
N VAL A 3 2.88 -9.85 -29.47
CA VAL A 3 1.41 -9.85 -29.63
C VAL A 3 0.73 -10.71 -28.55
N GLU A 4 1.40 -11.75 -28.06
CA GLU A 4 0.85 -12.69 -27.07
C GLU A 4 0.67 -12.06 -25.68
N GLY A 5 1.69 -11.40 -25.11
CA GLY A 5 1.61 -10.75 -23.79
C GLY A 5 0.59 -9.61 -23.76
N GLY A 6 0.47 -8.88 -24.88
CA GLY A 6 -0.53 -7.83 -25.05
C GLY A 6 -1.97 -8.35 -25.07
N ASN A 7 -2.21 -9.51 -25.69
CA ASN A 7 -3.54 -10.12 -25.73
C ASN A 7 -3.98 -10.63 -24.36
N VAL A 8 -3.10 -11.31 -23.63
CA VAL A 8 -3.39 -11.79 -22.27
C VAL A 8 -3.80 -10.63 -21.35
N THR A 9 -3.11 -9.49 -21.44
CA THR A 9 -3.41 -8.31 -20.61
C THR A 9 -4.80 -7.73 -20.93
N ARG A 10 -5.17 -7.67 -22.21
CA ARG A 10 -6.51 -7.20 -22.63
C ARG A 10 -7.61 -8.15 -22.17
N ASP A 11 -7.39 -9.46 -22.27
CA ASP A 11 -8.36 -10.46 -21.82
C ASP A 11 -8.58 -10.39 -20.31
N GLN A 12 -7.52 -10.16 -19.54
CA GLN A 12 -7.61 -9.94 -18.08
C GLN A 12 -8.38 -8.67 -17.73
N LEU A 13 -8.18 -7.59 -18.50
CA LEU A 13 -8.91 -6.34 -18.31
C LEU A 13 -10.41 -6.52 -18.59
N ALA A 14 -10.77 -7.10 -19.73
CA ALA A 14 -12.15 -7.37 -20.10
C ALA A 14 -12.85 -8.32 -19.10
N SER A 15 -12.14 -9.35 -18.62
CA SER A 15 -12.65 -10.24 -17.57
C SER A 15 -12.94 -9.49 -16.26
N SER A 16 -12.11 -8.50 -15.92
CA SER A 16 -12.28 -7.70 -14.70
C SER A 16 -13.49 -6.76 -14.81
N GLU A 17 -13.66 -6.07 -15.95
CA GLU A 17 -14.84 -5.24 -16.23
C GLU A 17 -16.14 -6.06 -16.12
N GLN A 18 -16.15 -7.25 -16.70
CA GLN A 18 -17.30 -8.16 -16.63
C GLN A 18 -17.62 -8.58 -15.18
N LYS A 19 -16.62 -8.99 -14.40
CA LYS A 19 -16.80 -9.46 -13.02
C LYS A 19 -17.21 -8.36 -12.05
N LEU A 20 -16.71 -7.14 -12.27
CA LEU A 20 -17.02 -5.98 -11.44
C LEU A 20 -18.30 -5.26 -11.89
N HIS A 21 -18.93 -5.72 -12.98
CA HIS A 21 -20.10 -5.09 -13.60
C HIS A 21 -19.91 -3.59 -13.82
N SER A 22 -18.70 -3.19 -14.24
CA SER A 22 -18.32 -1.79 -14.42
C SER A 22 -17.94 -1.50 -15.87
N GLY A 23 -18.31 -0.33 -16.37
CA GLY A 23 -17.89 0.18 -17.68
C GLY A 23 -16.56 0.95 -17.66
N THR A 24 -16.01 1.28 -16.48
CA THR A 24 -14.70 1.92 -16.33
C THR A 24 -14.07 1.47 -15.02
N LEU A 25 -12.84 0.99 -15.06
CA LEU A 25 -12.10 0.61 -13.87
C LEU A 25 -11.37 1.83 -13.30
N ASP A 26 -11.49 2.06 -12.00
CA ASP A 26 -10.82 3.21 -11.37
C ASP A 26 -9.29 3.03 -11.35
N LEU A 27 -8.82 1.93 -10.78
CA LEU A 27 -7.40 1.67 -10.55
C LEU A 27 -7.05 0.27 -11.06
N VAL A 28 -6.06 0.16 -11.95
CA VAL A 28 -5.52 -1.12 -12.42
C VAL A 28 -4.01 -1.12 -12.25
N ALA A 29 -3.45 -2.21 -11.72
CA ALA A 29 -2.03 -2.32 -11.47
C ALA A 29 -1.43 -3.62 -11.99
N VAL A 30 -0.17 -3.55 -12.43
CA VAL A 30 0.63 -4.75 -12.70
C VAL A 30 1.04 -5.39 -11.39
N HIS A 31 0.60 -6.62 -11.16
CA HIS A 31 0.83 -7.32 -9.89
C HIS A 31 2.22 -7.95 -9.82
N ASN A 32 2.96 -7.65 -8.75
CA ASN A 32 4.31 -8.16 -8.45
C ASN A 32 5.28 -8.00 -9.64
N LEU A 33 5.15 -6.91 -10.39
CA LEU A 33 5.97 -6.57 -11.56
C LEU A 33 5.98 -7.66 -12.67
N LYS A 34 5.04 -8.61 -12.65
CA LYS A 34 5.05 -9.73 -13.60
C LYS A 34 4.83 -9.20 -15.02
N HIS A 35 5.78 -9.41 -15.93
CA HIS A 35 5.71 -8.96 -17.33
C HIS A 35 5.38 -7.46 -17.48
N TRP A 36 5.83 -6.61 -16.55
CA TRP A 36 5.42 -5.20 -16.52
C TRP A 36 5.73 -4.43 -17.82
N ARG A 37 6.84 -4.78 -18.50
CA ARG A 37 7.24 -4.18 -19.80
C ARG A 37 6.21 -4.42 -20.91
N GLU A 38 5.50 -5.54 -20.85
CA GLU A 38 4.46 -5.90 -21.82
C GLU A 38 3.10 -5.33 -21.39
N GLN A 39 2.80 -5.36 -20.08
CA GLN A 39 1.50 -4.96 -19.56
C GLN A 39 1.31 -3.43 -19.51
N LEU A 40 2.32 -2.67 -19.08
CA LEU A 40 2.17 -1.21 -18.90
C LEU A 40 1.77 -0.50 -20.20
N PRO A 41 2.36 -0.76 -21.39
CA PRO A 41 1.91 -0.13 -22.62
C PRO A 41 0.42 -0.39 -22.93
N VAL A 42 -0.08 -1.59 -22.65
CA VAL A 42 -1.50 -1.94 -22.83
C VAL A 42 -2.38 -1.16 -21.84
N LEU A 43 -1.99 -1.09 -20.58
CA LEU A 43 -2.73 -0.34 -19.55
C LEU A 43 -2.75 1.17 -19.84
N GLN A 44 -1.64 1.73 -20.35
CA GLN A 44 -1.57 3.13 -20.76
C GLN A 44 -2.49 3.41 -21.95
N ALA A 45 -2.56 2.51 -22.94
CA ALA A 45 -3.50 2.63 -24.05
C ALA A 45 -4.96 2.54 -23.56
N ALA A 46 -5.28 1.63 -22.64
CA ALA A 46 -6.61 1.52 -22.03
C ALA A 46 -6.99 2.78 -21.22
N LYS A 47 -6.03 3.39 -20.52
CA LYS A 47 -6.21 4.69 -19.85
C LYS A 47 -6.50 5.82 -20.84
N GLN A 48 -5.76 5.89 -21.95
CA GLN A 48 -6.03 6.87 -23.02
C GLN A 48 -7.41 6.67 -23.65
N ALA A 49 -7.87 5.42 -23.76
CA ALA A 49 -9.20 5.05 -24.21
C ALA A 49 -10.31 5.24 -23.14
N LYS A 50 -9.97 5.74 -21.94
CA LYS A 50 -10.88 5.96 -20.80
C LYS A 50 -11.56 4.69 -20.27
N GLN A 51 -11.00 3.51 -20.54
CA GLN A 51 -11.42 2.24 -19.93
C GLN A 51 -10.90 2.12 -18.48
N ILE A 52 -9.76 2.76 -18.20
CA ILE A 52 -9.12 2.80 -16.89
C ILE A 52 -8.87 4.27 -16.51
N ARG A 53 -9.04 4.66 -15.24
CA ARG A 53 -8.70 6.02 -14.78
C ARG A 53 -7.24 6.16 -14.36
N TYR A 54 -6.70 5.15 -13.67
CA TYR A 54 -5.36 5.19 -13.09
C TYR A 54 -4.61 3.86 -13.25
N VAL A 55 -3.31 3.95 -13.53
CA VAL A 55 -2.39 2.83 -13.76
C VAL A 55 -1.30 2.84 -12.69
N GLY A 56 -1.02 1.67 -12.13
CA GLY A 56 -0.01 1.49 -11.10
C GLY A 56 0.74 0.18 -11.17
N ILE A 57 1.58 -0.06 -10.17
CA ILE A 57 2.32 -1.31 -9.97
C ILE A 57 2.25 -1.73 -8.49
N THR A 58 2.37 -3.03 -8.24
CA THR A 58 2.36 -3.56 -6.87
C THR A 58 3.54 -4.50 -6.61
N THR A 59 4.00 -4.56 -5.36
CA THR A 59 4.79 -5.70 -4.87
C THR A 59 4.55 -5.89 -3.37
N SER A 60 4.83 -7.09 -2.88
CA SER A 60 4.87 -7.40 -1.45
C SER A 60 6.10 -8.22 -1.10
N ARG A 61 7.17 -8.03 -1.88
CA ARG A 61 8.39 -8.82 -1.88
C ARG A 61 9.57 -7.88 -1.94
N ASP A 62 10.33 -7.83 -0.87
CA ASP A 62 11.44 -6.89 -0.70
C ASP A 62 12.53 -7.13 -1.75
N ARG A 63 12.71 -8.38 -2.17
CA ARG A 63 13.59 -8.76 -3.30
C ARG A 63 13.24 -8.10 -4.64
N GLN A 64 12.06 -7.47 -4.77
CA GLN A 64 11.64 -6.76 -5.98
C GLN A 64 11.79 -5.25 -5.85
N TYR A 65 12.27 -4.71 -4.72
CA TYR A 65 12.33 -3.27 -4.50
C TYR A 65 13.28 -2.55 -5.45
N GLU A 66 14.41 -3.16 -5.80
CA GLU A 66 15.32 -2.57 -6.79
C GLU A 66 14.67 -2.48 -8.18
N GLU A 67 14.03 -3.56 -8.65
CA GLU A 67 13.24 -3.50 -9.90
C GLU A 67 12.09 -2.49 -9.78
N PHE A 68 11.44 -2.39 -8.63
CA PHE A 68 10.37 -1.44 -8.39
C PHE A 68 10.84 0.01 -8.52
N LYS A 69 12.04 0.33 -8.00
CA LYS A 69 12.69 1.64 -8.19
C LYS A 69 12.94 1.91 -9.66
N GLU A 70 13.41 0.93 -10.43
CA GLU A 70 13.62 1.07 -11.88
C GLU A 70 12.32 1.41 -12.61
N VAL A 71 11.21 0.74 -12.28
CA VAL A 71 9.90 1.03 -12.89
C VAL A 71 9.41 2.43 -12.51
N LEU A 72 9.46 2.79 -11.22
CA LEU A 72 9.12 4.15 -10.79
C LEU A 72 9.98 5.21 -11.49
N ALA A 73 11.26 4.93 -11.71
CA ALA A 73 12.20 5.82 -12.38
C ALA A 73 11.86 6.04 -13.86
N SER A 74 11.49 4.97 -14.58
CA SER A 74 11.37 4.94 -16.03
C SER A 74 9.94 5.13 -16.56
N GLU A 75 8.91 4.82 -15.77
CA GLU A 75 7.52 4.78 -16.21
C GLU A 75 6.66 5.87 -15.57
N LYS A 76 5.63 6.32 -16.28
CA LYS A 76 4.64 7.27 -15.74
C LYS A 76 3.50 6.52 -15.06
N LEU A 77 3.55 6.47 -13.72
CA LEU A 77 2.55 5.78 -12.90
C LEU A 77 1.71 6.78 -12.10
N ASP A 78 0.44 6.45 -11.86
CA ASP A 78 -0.45 7.26 -11.01
C ASP A 78 -0.37 6.85 -9.54
N PHE A 79 -0.15 5.55 -9.29
CA PHE A 79 -0.08 5.02 -7.94
C PHE A 79 0.83 3.79 -7.84
N MET A 80 1.24 3.47 -6.62
CA MET A 80 1.95 2.25 -6.26
C MET A 80 1.29 1.57 -5.07
N GLN A 81 1.41 0.25 -5.00
CA GLN A 81 1.04 -0.53 -3.81
C GLN A 81 2.26 -1.29 -3.27
N ILE A 82 2.59 -1.09 -2.00
CA ILE A 82 3.82 -1.63 -1.38
C ILE A 82 3.55 -2.11 0.05
N ASN A 83 4.30 -3.13 0.51
CA ASN A 83 4.28 -3.54 1.91
C ASN A 83 5.05 -2.53 2.75
N TYR A 84 4.42 -2.06 3.82
CA TYR A 84 5.05 -1.22 4.84
C TYR A 84 4.30 -1.38 6.15
N SER A 85 5.01 -1.55 7.24
CA SER A 85 4.45 -1.64 8.59
C SER A 85 5.50 -1.25 9.62
N LEU A 86 5.11 -1.16 10.90
CA LEU A 86 6.08 -0.94 11.97
C LEU A 86 7.14 -2.07 12.05
N ALA A 87 6.76 -3.29 11.65
CA ALA A 87 7.64 -4.47 11.60
C ALA A 87 8.47 -4.58 10.32
N ASP A 88 8.13 -3.82 9.28
CA ASP A 88 8.67 -3.96 7.93
C ASP A 88 8.79 -2.57 7.31
N ARG A 89 9.98 -2.00 7.45
CA ARG A 89 10.29 -0.61 7.08
C ARG A 89 11.18 -0.52 5.83
N ASP A 90 11.48 -1.65 5.18
CA ASP A 90 12.43 -1.73 4.06
C ASP A 90 11.97 -0.92 2.82
N ALA A 91 10.66 -0.64 2.72
CA ALA A 91 10.09 0.19 1.66
C ALA A 91 10.35 1.70 1.83
N GLN A 92 10.97 2.16 2.92
CA GLN A 92 11.20 3.59 3.19
C GLN A 92 11.81 4.37 2.00
N PRO A 93 12.85 3.86 1.28
CA PRO A 93 13.38 4.56 0.11
C PRO A 93 12.41 4.64 -1.08
N LEU A 94 11.49 3.66 -1.21
CA LEU A 94 10.45 3.68 -2.23
C LEU A 94 9.38 4.73 -1.92
N LEU A 95 9.05 4.92 -0.64
CA LEU A 95 8.10 5.96 -0.20
C LEU A 95 8.62 7.35 -0.53
N GLU A 96 9.91 7.60 -0.31
CA GLU A 96 10.58 8.85 -0.65
C GLU A 96 10.58 9.10 -2.17
N LEU A 97 10.98 8.10 -2.95
CA LEU A 97 10.95 8.18 -4.42
C LEU A 97 9.54 8.43 -4.97
N ALA A 98 8.52 7.81 -4.39
CA ALA A 98 7.13 8.03 -4.79
C ALA A 98 6.68 9.48 -4.51
N ALA A 99 7.09 10.05 -3.37
CA ALA A 99 6.80 11.43 -3.03
C ALA A 99 7.46 12.41 -4.01
N GLU A 100 8.73 12.18 -4.35
CA GLU A 100 9.46 12.99 -5.34
C GLU A 100 8.80 12.97 -6.72
N LYS A 101 8.22 11.83 -7.11
CA LYS A 101 7.57 11.63 -8.41
C LYS A 101 6.09 12.01 -8.43
N GLY A 102 5.50 12.35 -7.29
CA GLY A 102 4.07 12.62 -7.18
C GLY A 102 3.19 11.38 -7.44
N VAL A 103 3.69 10.18 -7.10
CA VAL A 103 2.96 8.92 -7.24
C VAL A 103 2.21 8.64 -5.95
N ALA A 104 0.90 8.34 -6.03
CA ALA A 104 0.11 8.00 -4.86
C ALA A 104 0.55 6.65 -4.25
N VAL A 105 0.54 6.53 -2.93
CA VAL A 105 1.05 5.34 -2.24
C VAL A 105 -0.05 4.65 -1.44
N MET A 106 -0.32 3.40 -1.80
CA MET A 106 -1.24 2.52 -1.08
C MET A 106 -0.44 1.45 -0.33
N ILE A 107 -0.61 1.38 1.00
CA ILE A 107 0.11 0.42 1.83
C ILE A 107 -0.69 -0.86 2.01
N ASN A 108 -0.11 -1.98 1.60
CA ASN A 108 -0.64 -3.30 1.91
C ASN A 108 0.14 -3.97 3.05
N LEU A 109 -0.45 -5.00 3.64
CA LEU A 109 0.10 -5.68 4.82
C LEU A 109 0.47 -4.73 6.00
N PRO A 110 -0.37 -3.73 6.35
CA PRO A 110 -0.01 -2.73 7.36
C PRO A 110 0.20 -3.31 8.77
N PHE A 111 -0.22 -4.57 9.00
CA PHE A 111 -0.01 -5.30 10.24
C PHE A 111 1.15 -6.31 10.19
N GLY A 112 2.01 -6.26 9.16
CA GLY A 112 3.18 -7.14 9.07
C GLY A 112 2.84 -8.64 9.01
N ARG A 113 1.69 -9.00 8.43
CA ARG A 113 1.14 -10.38 8.42
C ARG A 113 0.86 -10.96 9.81
N GLY A 114 0.53 -10.11 10.79
CA GLY A 114 0.22 -10.54 12.16
C GLY A 114 1.39 -10.43 13.13
N LYS A 115 2.63 -10.33 12.62
CA LYS A 115 3.85 -10.20 13.44
C LYS A 115 3.75 -9.10 14.50
N LEU A 116 3.10 -7.99 14.17
CA LEU A 116 2.90 -6.89 15.11
C LEU A 116 2.04 -7.29 16.31
N PHE A 117 0.97 -8.05 16.08
CA PHE A 117 0.10 -8.53 17.15
C PHE A 117 0.76 -9.62 17.98
N ASP A 118 1.57 -10.48 17.35
CA ASP A 118 2.35 -11.50 18.05
C ASP A 118 3.36 -10.85 19.02
N ALA A 119 4.03 -9.77 18.59
CA ALA A 119 5.02 -9.06 19.41
C ALA A 119 4.44 -8.36 20.65
N VAL A 120 3.17 -7.93 20.59
CA VAL A 120 2.50 -7.21 21.70
C VAL A 120 1.53 -8.10 22.48
N GLN A 121 1.59 -9.41 22.28
CA GLN A 121 0.69 -10.33 22.96
C GLN A 121 0.87 -10.25 24.48
N GLY A 122 -0.22 -9.93 25.20
CA GLY A 122 -0.20 -9.78 26.66
C GLY A 122 0.36 -8.44 27.15
N GLN A 123 0.73 -7.54 26.24
CA GLN A 123 1.17 -6.18 26.56
C GLN A 123 -0.02 -5.21 26.52
N GLU A 124 -0.06 -4.31 27.48
CA GLU A 124 -0.94 -3.14 27.42
C GLU A 124 -0.37 -2.10 26.45
N LEU A 125 -1.25 -1.28 25.87
CA LEU A 125 -0.81 -0.14 25.09
C LEU A 125 0.01 0.79 25.99
N PRO A 126 1.10 1.37 25.49
CA PRO A 126 1.81 2.37 26.25
C PRO A 126 0.94 3.62 26.45
N ASP A 127 0.96 4.22 27.64
CA ASP A 127 0.14 5.40 27.98
C ASP A 127 0.28 6.56 26.98
N TRP A 128 1.47 6.72 26.39
CA TRP A 128 1.75 7.76 25.41
C TRP A 128 1.04 7.55 24.06
N ALA A 129 0.40 6.40 23.82
CA ALA A 129 -0.46 6.18 22.66
C ALA A 129 -1.66 7.16 22.64
N ALA A 130 -2.11 7.63 23.81
CA ALA A 130 -3.15 8.64 23.93
C ALA A 130 -2.75 10.01 23.32
N GLU A 131 -1.44 10.29 23.19
CA GLU A 131 -0.97 11.53 22.56
C GLU A 131 -1.44 11.67 21.11
N PHE A 132 -1.69 10.54 20.42
CA PHE A 132 -2.22 10.47 19.06
C PHE A 132 -3.54 9.68 18.97
N ASP A 133 -4.32 9.67 20.06
CA ASP A 133 -5.67 9.11 20.10
C ASP A 133 -5.73 7.64 19.61
N ALA A 134 -4.76 6.81 20.00
CA ALA A 134 -4.78 5.38 19.73
C ALA A 134 -5.28 4.59 20.95
N ASP A 135 -6.47 4.00 20.82
CA ASP A 135 -7.12 3.23 21.90
C ASP A 135 -6.96 1.71 21.73
N SER A 136 -6.35 1.27 20.63
CA SER A 136 -6.11 -0.15 20.33
C SER A 136 -4.74 -0.36 19.67
N TRP A 137 -4.18 -1.57 19.77
CA TRP A 137 -2.99 -1.95 19.00
C TRP A 137 -3.21 -1.84 17.49
N GLY A 138 -4.43 -2.13 17.01
CA GLY A 138 -4.79 -1.94 15.60
C GLY A 138 -4.68 -0.48 15.17
N GLN A 139 -5.20 0.44 15.98
CA GLN A 139 -5.08 1.87 15.74
C GLN A 139 -3.64 2.36 15.85
N PHE A 140 -2.88 1.90 16.85
CA PHE A 140 -1.47 2.21 17.00
C PHE A 140 -0.67 1.85 15.74
N PHE A 141 -0.81 0.62 15.24
CA PHE A 141 -0.09 0.19 14.05
C PHE A 141 -0.55 0.90 12.77
N LEU A 142 -1.85 1.11 12.59
CA LEU A 142 -2.37 1.80 11.41
C LEU A 142 -1.99 3.28 11.39
N LYS A 143 -2.08 3.97 12.53
CA LYS A 143 -1.70 5.38 12.67
C LYS A 143 -0.23 5.61 12.32
N TYR A 144 0.66 4.69 12.70
CA TYR A 144 2.07 4.74 12.26
C TYR A 144 2.22 4.74 10.74
N VAL A 145 1.42 3.93 10.04
CA VAL A 145 1.46 3.81 8.58
C VAL A 145 0.86 5.04 7.91
N VAL A 146 -0.36 5.44 8.29
CA VAL A 146 -1.09 6.53 7.61
C VAL A 146 -0.57 7.92 7.95
N SER A 147 0.23 8.07 9.02
CA SER A 147 0.88 9.35 9.33
C SER A 147 2.18 9.57 8.57
N HIS A 148 2.66 8.60 7.79
CA HIS A 148 3.80 8.80 6.92
C HIS A 148 3.44 9.79 5.79
N PRO A 149 4.19 10.90 5.58
CA PRO A 149 3.81 11.95 4.62
C PRO A 149 3.62 11.49 3.17
N ALA A 150 4.38 10.49 2.73
CA ALA A 150 4.23 9.90 1.40
C ALA A 150 3.03 8.94 1.25
N VAL A 151 2.40 8.49 2.34
CA VAL A 151 1.32 7.50 2.28
C VAL A 151 -0.01 8.17 1.96
N THR A 152 -0.68 7.69 0.91
CA THR A 152 -2.02 8.16 0.52
C THR A 152 -3.11 7.38 1.28
N CYS A 153 -2.96 6.06 1.39
CA CYS A 153 -3.89 5.22 2.16
C CYS A 153 -3.24 3.90 2.59
N ALA A 154 -3.89 3.20 3.53
CA ALA A 154 -3.57 1.82 3.89
C ALA A 154 -4.79 0.91 3.62
N ILE A 155 -4.54 -0.34 3.25
CA ILE A 155 -5.59 -1.34 2.95
C ILE A 155 -5.54 -2.54 3.90
N PRO A 156 -5.90 -2.37 5.18
CA PRO A 156 -5.98 -3.48 6.11
C PRO A 156 -7.13 -4.43 5.74
N GLY A 157 -6.81 -5.72 5.58
CA GLY A 157 -7.81 -6.76 5.37
C GLY A 157 -8.41 -7.26 6.68
N THR A 158 -9.74 -7.39 6.74
CA THR A 158 -10.45 -8.03 7.86
C THR A 158 -11.77 -8.63 7.43
N THR A 159 -12.20 -9.70 8.10
CA THR A 159 -13.53 -10.32 7.95
C THR A 159 -14.45 -10.05 9.15
N LYS A 160 -13.96 -9.34 10.17
CA LYS A 160 -14.70 -9.07 11.41
C LYS A 160 -15.10 -7.60 11.49
N VAL A 161 -16.40 -7.33 11.62
CA VAL A 161 -16.98 -5.97 11.71
C VAL A 161 -16.32 -5.14 12.80
N ARG A 162 -16.08 -5.72 13.98
CA ARG A 162 -15.41 -5.01 15.08
C ARG A 162 -14.00 -4.51 14.70
N HIS A 163 -13.23 -5.29 13.94
CA HIS A 163 -11.90 -4.85 13.48
C HIS A 163 -12.03 -3.80 12.38
N MET A 164 -13.06 -3.89 11.53
CA MET A 164 -13.33 -2.87 10.52
C MET A 164 -13.60 -1.52 11.19
N GLN A 165 -14.44 -1.50 12.24
CA GLN A 165 -14.71 -0.27 12.99
C GLN A 165 -13.45 0.30 13.65
N ASP A 166 -12.64 -0.56 14.26
CA ASP A 166 -11.38 -0.16 14.88
C ASP A 166 -10.37 0.40 13.85
N ASN A 167 -10.25 -0.25 12.69
CA ASN A 167 -9.42 0.24 11.58
C ASN A 167 -9.87 1.62 11.08
N LEU A 168 -11.19 1.87 11.01
CA LEU A 168 -11.73 3.17 10.60
C LEU A 168 -11.39 4.26 11.62
N ASN A 169 -11.41 3.94 12.92
CA ASN A 169 -11.05 4.88 13.98
C ASN A 169 -9.57 5.26 13.95
N ALA A 170 -8.69 4.42 13.39
CA ALA A 170 -7.28 4.77 13.19
C ALA A 170 -7.09 6.01 12.29
N ALA A 171 -8.04 6.29 11.39
CA ALA A 171 -8.03 7.47 10.53
C ALA A 171 -8.69 8.72 11.17
N GLN A 172 -9.10 8.63 12.44
CA GLN A 172 -9.73 9.72 13.18
C GLN A 172 -8.76 10.28 14.25
N GLY A 173 -9.00 11.51 14.70
CA GLY A 173 -8.20 12.15 15.74
C GLY A 173 -6.79 12.54 15.29
N ARG A 174 -5.88 12.70 16.26
CA ARG A 174 -4.48 13.07 16.01
C ARG A 174 -3.72 11.91 15.37
N LEU A 175 -2.76 12.24 14.50
CA LEU A 175 -1.83 11.28 13.93
C LEU A 175 -0.44 11.50 14.56
N PRO A 176 0.36 10.43 14.74
CA PRO A 176 1.69 10.56 15.31
C PRO A 176 2.58 11.38 14.37
N ASN A 177 3.24 12.39 14.91
CA ASN A 177 4.24 13.18 14.20
C ASN A 177 5.55 12.38 13.99
N ALA A 178 6.55 12.98 13.32
CA ALA A 178 7.81 12.30 13.02
C ALA A 178 8.58 11.81 14.27
N GLU A 179 8.54 12.55 15.39
CA GLU A 179 9.18 12.15 16.64
C GLU A 179 8.43 10.99 17.31
N GLN A 180 7.10 11.06 17.33
CA GLN A 180 6.25 10.00 17.86
C GLN A 180 6.38 8.72 17.04
N ARG A 181 6.47 8.80 15.70
CA ARG A 181 6.75 7.63 14.85
C ARG A 181 8.09 6.98 15.20
N LYS A 182 9.16 7.76 15.40
CA LYS A 182 10.45 7.23 15.87
C LYS A 182 10.35 6.58 17.26
N LYS A 183 9.53 7.14 18.15
CA LYS A 183 9.26 6.53 19.47
C LYS A 183 8.53 5.18 19.33
N MET A 184 7.58 5.06 18.40
CA MET A 184 6.91 3.78 18.09
C MET A 184 7.87 2.74 17.54
N GLU A 185 8.78 3.16 16.66
CA GLU A 185 9.85 2.33 16.12
C GLU A 185 10.77 1.81 17.23
N GLN A 186 11.28 2.70 18.08
CA GLN A 186 12.13 2.33 19.22
C GLN A 186 11.44 1.40 20.21
N PHE A 187 10.15 1.66 20.49
CA PHE A 187 9.35 0.79 21.34
C PHE A 187 9.26 -0.62 20.74
N TYR A 188 8.87 -0.72 19.46
CA TYR A 188 8.74 -2.01 18.79
C TYR A 188 10.07 -2.77 18.70
N ASP A 189 11.16 -2.07 18.39
CA ASP A 189 12.51 -2.67 18.30
C ASP A 189 13.05 -3.16 19.66
N SER A 190 12.39 -2.81 20.77
CA SER A 190 12.75 -3.23 22.12
C SER A 190 11.96 -4.44 22.65
N LEU A 191 10.94 -4.91 21.91
CA LEU A 191 10.12 -6.09 22.23
C LEU A 191 10.85 -7.40 21.88
#